data_AF-A0ABD2NTE0-F1
#
_entry.id   AF-A0ABD2NTE0-F1
#
_cell.length_a   1.000
_cell.length_b   1.000
_cell.length_c   1.000
_cell.angle_alpha   90.00
_cell.angle_beta   90.00
_cell.angle_gamma   90.00
#
_symmetry.space_group_name_H-M   'P 1'
#
loop_
_entity.id
_entity.type
_entity.pdbx_description
1 polymer ?
#
loop_
_entity_poly.entity_id
_entity_poly.type
_entity_poly.pdbx_seq_one_letter_code
_entity_poly.pdbx_strand_id
1 'polypeptide(L)'
;MEINRNNEGLQSYADIGKKPQIQINQNLPYIICKPKNNQDFAKTKMDIESKINLKSIAGGISSLKNKGGECVFIKCDSMSPNEKMKEEMESQLKDSYEIKEMQLRHPSITVSNIDMNIKDEDIVELN
;
A
#
# COMPACT_ATOMS: atom_id res chain seq x y z
N MET A 1 35.47 -17.56 42.25
CA MET A 1 34.04 -17.41 42.61
C MET A 1 33.43 -16.44 41.64
N GLU A 2 32.68 -16.97 40.68
CA GLU A 2 31.99 -16.19 39.64
C GLU A 2 30.76 -15.50 40.25
N ILE A 3 30.61 -14.20 39.96
CA ILE A 3 29.42 -13.43 40.33
C ILE A 3 28.50 -13.43 39.12
N ASN A 4 27.43 -14.24 39.21
CA ASN A 4 26.37 -14.33 38.22
C ASN A 4 25.63 -12.99 38.13
N ARG A 5 25.74 -12.28 37.00
CA ARG A 5 24.98 -11.06 36.72
C ARG A 5 23.72 -11.46 35.95
N ASN A 6 22.69 -11.89 36.67
CA ASN A 6 21.33 -11.95 36.12
C ASN A 6 20.82 -10.51 36.00
N ASN A 7 20.99 -9.95 34.81
CA ASN A 7 20.48 -8.64 34.45
C ASN A 7 19.02 -8.82 34.00
N GLU A 8 18.12 -9.09 34.95
CA GLU A 8 16.69 -9.03 34.69
C GLU A 8 16.32 -7.55 34.49
N GLY A 9 16.01 -7.20 33.24
CA GLY A 9 15.66 -5.84 32.85
C GLY A 9 14.51 -5.32 33.71
N LEU A 10 14.78 -4.30 34.52
CA LEU A 10 13.78 -3.54 35.27
C LEU A 10 12.79 -2.91 34.28
N GLN A 11 11.62 -3.52 34.12
CA GLN A 11 10.48 -2.87 33.48
C GLN A 11 10.02 -1.70 34.36
N SER A 12 9.88 -0.52 33.75
CA SER A 12 9.35 0.67 34.41
C SER A 12 7.85 0.49 34.68
N TYR A 13 7.36 1.02 35.81
CA TYR A 13 5.92 1.04 36.17
C TYR A 13 5.01 1.66 35.08
N ALA A 14 5.57 2.41 34.13
CA ALA A 14 4.84 2.99 33.00
C ALA A 14 4.52 1.99 31.86
N ASP A 15 5.10 0.78 31.88
CA ASP A 15 4.98 -0.21 30.79
C ASP A 15 3.99 -1.35 31.09
N ILE A 16 3.50 -1.47 32.34
CA ILE A 16 2.65 -2.58 32.84
C ILE A 16 1.18 -2.53 32.35
N GLY A 17 0.90 -1.96 31.18
CA GLY A 17 -0.49 -1.85 30.72
C GLY A 17 -0.70 -1.55 29.25
N LYS A 18 0.38 -1.51 28.45
CA LYS A 18 0.23 -1.22 27.03
C LYS A 18 -0.10 -2.52 26.29
N LYS A 19 -1.37 -2.67 25.92
CA LYS A 19 -1.82 -3.80 25.09
C LYS A 19 -1.05 -3.80 23.76
N PRO A 20 -0.76 -5.00 23.20
CA PRO A 20 -0.21 -5.10 21.86
C PRO A 20 -1.15 -4.40 20.88
N GLN A 21 -0.61 -3.49 20.09
CA GLN A 21 -1.35 -2.78 19.06
C GLN A 21 -1.11 -3.49 17.74
N ILE A 22 -2.17 -4.10 17.21
CA ILE A 22 -2.16 -4.74 15.88
C ILE A 22 -2.64 -3.70 14.88
N GLN A 23 -1.77 -3.30 13.96
CA GLN A 23 -2.13 -2.47 12.82
C GLN A 23 -2.09 -3.31 11.55
N ILE A 24 -3.26 -3.49 10.93
CA ILE A 24 -3.36 -4.08 9.60
C ILE A 24 -3.17 -2.95 8.60
N ASN A 25 -2.01 -2.94 7.91
CA ASN A 25 -1.78 -1.99 6.83
C ASN A 25 -2.50 -2.49 5.58
N GLN A 26 -3.74 -2.03 5.40
CA GLN A 26 -4.46 -2.18 4.14
C GLN A 26 -3.85 -1.25 3.10
N ASN A 27 -2.81 -1.73 2.44
CA ASN A 27 -2.23 -1.01 1.32
C ASN A 27 -3.27 -1.02 0.19
N LEU A 28 -3.64 0.14 -0.38
CA LEU A 28 -4.58 0.16 -1.53
C LEU A 28 -3.86 -0.27 -2.81
N PRO A 29 -4.57 -0.93 -3.75
CA PRO A 29 -3.97 -1.44 -4.97
C PRO A 29 -3.63 -0.28 -5.91
N TYR A 30 -2.56 -0.43 -6.68
CA TYR A 30 -2.23 0.52 -7.74
C TYR A 30 -2.99 0.15 -9.01
N ILE A 31 -3.53 1.16 -9.68
CA ILE A 31 -3.97 1.09 -11.07
C ILE A 31 -2.72 1.26 -11.94
N ILE A 32 -2.49 0.33 -12.84
CA ILE A 32 -1.38 0.28 -13.78
C ILE A 32 -1.93 0.63 -15.15
N CYS A 33 -1.42 1.71 -15.73
CA CYS A 33 -1.70 2.11 -17.10
C CYS A 33 -0.45 1.85 -17.95
N LYS A 34 -0.55 0.89 -18.86
CA LYS A 34 0.53 0.51 -19.77
C LYS A 34 0.15 0.87 -21.21
N PRO A 35 0.93 1.68 -21.94
CA PRO A 35 0.66 1.91 -23.35
C PRO A 35 0.83 0.62 -24.16
N LYS A 36 -0.05 0.40 -25.14
CA LYS A 36 0.06 -0.75 -26.05
C LYS A 36 1.19 -0.58 -27.06
N ASN A 37 1.55 0.67 -27.34
CA ASN A 37 2.66 1.05 -28.21
C ASN A 37 3.85 1.53 -27.35
N ASN A 38 5.06 1.35 -27.86
CA ASN A 38 6.26 1.76 -27.16
C ASN A 38 6.31 3.30 -27.08
N GLN A 39 6.14 3.86 -25.89
CA GLN A 39 6.01 5.31 -25.66
C GLN A 39 6.70 5.71 -24.34
N ASP A 40 7.38 6.87 -24.36
CA ASP A 40 7.99 7.43 -23.15
C ASP A 40 6.96 7.79 -22.07
N PHE A 41 7.34 7.58 -20.82
CA PHE A 41 6.53 7.93 -19.65
C PHE A 41 5.99 9.35 -19.66
N ALA A 42 6.81 10.32 -20.07
CA ALA A 42 6.41 11.73 -20.08
C ALA A 42 5.21 11.96 -20.99
N LYS A 43 5.21 11.33 -22.18
CA LYS A 43 4.08 11.39 -23.10
C LYS A 43 2.88 10.63 -22.55
N THR A 44 3.08 9.43 -22.02
CA THR A 44 1.99 8.64 -21.41
C THR A 44 1.31 9.40 -20.27
N LYS A 45 2.09 10.05 -19.42
CA LYS A 45 1.56 10.87 -18.33
C LYS A 45 0.75 12.05 -18.87
N MET A 46 1.28 12.79 -19.85
CA MET A 46 0.58 13.91 -20.46
C MET A 46 -0.73 13.47 -21.14
N ASP A 47 -0.72 12.34 -21.84
CA ASP A 47 -1.93 11.78 -22.48
C ASP A 47 -3.00 11.44 -21.45
N ILE A 48 -2.59 10.81 -20.34
CA ILE A 48 -3.50 10.47 -19.24
C ILE A 48 -4.05 11.74 -18.59
N GLU A 49 -3.19 12.73 -18.28
CA GLU A 49 -3.62 14.01 -17.69
C GLU A 49 -4.52 14.83 -18.63
N SER A 50 -4.36 14.67 -19.94
CA SER A 50 -5.16 15.38 -20.95
C SER A 50 -6.53 14.75 -21.17
N LYS A 51 -6.62 13.41 -21.07
CA LYS A 51 -7.85 12.66 -21.29
C LYS A 51 -8.65 12.47 -20.00
N ILE A 52 -7.97 12.35 -18.87
CA ILE A 52 -8.58 12.07 -17.58
C ILE A 52 -8.40 13.24 -16.66
N ASN A 53 -9.51 13.71 -16.10
CA ASN A 53 -9.48 14.75 -15.11
C ASN A 53 -9.10 14.16 -13.74
N LEU A 54 -7.80 14.03 -13.50
CA LEU A 54 -7.24 13.52 -12.25
C LEU A 54 -7.70 14.31 -11.01
N LYS A 55 -8.18 15.55 -11.18
CA LYS A 55 -8.63 16.43 -10.10
C LYS A 55 -10.13 16.29 -9.78
N SER A 56 -10.94 15.67 -10.65
CA SER A 56 -12.38 15.52 -10.42
C SER A 56 -12.73 14.33 -9.55
N ILE A 57 -11.79 13.42 -9.29
CA ILE A 57 -12.05 12.26 -8.46
C ILE A 57 -12.07 12.67 -6.99
N ALA A 58 -13.26 12.58 -6.39
CA ALA A 58 -13.47 12.77 -4.96
C ALA A 58 -12.64 11.73 -4.20
N GLY A 59 -11.66 12.18 -3.40
CA GLY A 59 -10.73 11.31 -2.69
C GLY A 59 -9.34 11.19 -3.34
N GLY A 60 -9.00 12.08 -4.28
CA GLY A 60 -7.62 12.42 -4.62
C GLY A 60 -6.75 11.29 -5.19
N ILE A 61 -5.54 11.68 -5.64
CA ILE A 61 -4.49 10.73 -6.01
C ILE A 61 -3.46 10.75 -4.91
N SER A 62 -3.33 9.61 -4.21
CA SER A 62 -2.36 9.40 -3.14
C SER A 62 -0.95 9.17 -3.67
N SER A 63 -0.82 8.60 -4.88
CA SER A 63 0.47 8.37 -5.51
C SER A 63 0.37 8.24 -7.03
N LEU A 64 1.27 8.92 -7.74
CA LEU A 64 1.53 8.76 -9.17
C LEU A 64 3.01 8.37 -9.34
N LYS A 65 3.29 7.18 -9.87
CA LYS A 65 4.66 6.65 -9.98
C LYS A 65 4.98 6.13 -11.37
N ASN A 66 6.24 6.25 -11.75
CA ASN A 66 6.83 5.45 -12.83
C ASN A 66 7.50 4.23 -12.18
N LYS A 67 7.06 3.01 -12.55
CA LYS A 67 7.75 1.78 -12.18
C LYS A 67 7.91 0.89 -13.42
N GLY A 68 8.79 1.31 -14.32
CA GLY A 68 9.18 0.53 -15.49
C GLY A 68 8.85 1.25 -16.78
N GLY A 69 9.82 2.05 -17.25
CA GLY A 69 9.81 2.69 -18.56
C GLY A 69 8.53 3.44 -18.86
N GLU A 70 7.69 2.83 -19.68
CA GLU A 70 6.48 3.37 -20.32
C GLU A 70 5.22 3.40 -19.43
N CYS A 71 5.24 2.74 -18.26
CA CYS A 71 4.04 2.52 -17.44
C CYS A 71 3.81 3.62 -16.38
N VAL A 72 2.54 3.97 -16.18
CA VAL A 72 2.10 4.90 -15.14
C VAL A 72 1.32 4.14 -14.07
N PHE A 73 1.71 4.31 -12.81
CA PHE A 73 1.06 3.71 -11.65
C PHE A 73 0.31 4.80 -10.89
N ILE A 74 -0.98 4.61 -10.68
CA ILE A 74 -1.87 5.53 -9.98
C ILE A 74 -2.43 4.82 -8.75
N LYS A 75 -2.49 5.52 -7.63
CA LYS A 75 -3.16 5.08 -6.40
C LYS A 75 -4.01 6.23 -5.88
N CYS A 76 -5.25 5.95 -5.51
CA CYS A 76 -6.13 6.92 -4.85
C CYS A 76 -6.04 6.83 -3.32
N ASP A 77 -6.67 7.76 -2.59
CA ASP A 77 -6.65 7.77 -1.12
C ASP A 77 -7.58 6.71 -0.49
N SER A 78 -8.53 6.16 -1.26
CA SER A 78 -9.42 5.07 -0.81
C SER A 78 -9.84 4.15 -1.96
N MET A 79 -10.46 3.00 -1.65
CA MET A 79 -10.89 2.00 -2.65
C MET A 79 -11.95 2.55 -3.63
N SER A 80 -13.00 3.20 -3.13
CA SER A 80 -14.08 3.69 -4.00
C SER A 80 -13.61 4.68 -5.09
N PRO A 81 -12.74 5.66 -4.79
CA PRO A 81 -12.11 6.50 -5.79
C PRO A 81 -11.18 5.73 -6.74
N ASN A 82 -10.51 4.68 -6.26
CA ASN A 82 -9.63 3.85 -7.08
C ASN A 82 -10.43 3.06 -8.13
N GLU A 83 -11.57 2.49 -7.74
CA GLU A 83 -12.47 1.78 -8.67
C GLU A 83 -13.04 2.73 -9.73
N LYS A 84 -13.55 3.90 -9.32
CA LYS A 84 -14.04 4.93 -10.26
C LYS A 84 -12.96 5.40 -11.22
N MET A 85 -11.75 5.63 -10.72
CA MET A 85 -10.61 5.98 -11.57
C MET A 85 -10.37 4.89 -12.61
N LYS A 86 -10.31 3.62 -12.19
CA LYS A 86 -10.09 2.50 -13.10
C LYS A 86 -11.15 2.43 -14.20
N GLU A 87 -12.43 2.53 -13.83
CA GLU A 87 -13.53 2.54 -14.81
C GLU A 87 -13.41 3.69 -15.82
N GLU A 88 -13.04 4.88 -15.35
CA GLU A 88 -12.85 6.04 -16.22
C GLU A 88 -11.63 5.87 -17.13
N MET A 89 -10.52 5.31 -16.62
CA MET A 89 -9.35 4.95 -17.42
C MET A 89 -9.71 3.89 -18.47
N GLU A 90 -10.45 2.85 -18.11
CA GLU A 90 -10.88 1.82 -19.06
C GLU A 90 -11.82 2.40 -20.11
N SER A 91 -12.75 3.28 -19.73
CA SER A 91 -13.68 3.91 -20.67
C SER A 91 -12.96 4.79 -21.70
N GLN A 92 -12.01 5.62 -21.23
CA GLN A 92 -11.38 6.66 -22.07
C GLN A 92 -10.06 6.22 -22.73
N LEU A 93 -9.35 5.25 -22.17
CA LEU A 93 -7.99 4.89 -22.59
C LEU A 93 -7.84 3.45 -23.10
N LYS A 94 -8.85 2.57 -22.98
CA LYS A 94 -8.73 1.14 -23.36
C LYS A 94 -8.20 0.87 -24.76
N ASP A 95 -8.40 1.79 -25.70
CA ASP A 95 -7.99 1.58 -27.09
C ASP A 95 -6.48 1.67 -27.22
N SER A 96 -5.86 2.65 -26.57
CA SER A 96 -4.41 2.93 -26.64
C SER A 96 -3.61 2.35 -25.48
N TYR A 97 -4.28 2.02 -24.37
CA TYR A 97 -3.65 1.61 -23.12
C TYR A 97 -4.29 0.32 -22.59
N GLU A 98 -3.47 -0.51 -21.97
CA GLU A 98 -3.87 -1.62 -21.13
C GLU A 98 -3.97 -1.13 -19.68
N ILE A 99 -5.17 -1.17 -19.12
CA ILE A 99 -5.44 -0.79 -17.73
C ILE A 99 -5.53 -2.07 -16.90
N LYS A 100 -4.75 -2.14 -15.83
CA LYS A 100 -4.69 -3.27 -14.91
C LYS A 100 -4.75 -2.79 -13.47
N GLU A 101 -5.28 -3.62 -12.59
CA GLU A 101 -5.22 -3.38 -11.16
C GLU A 101 -4.21 -4.33 -10.52
N MET A 102 -3.32 -3.77 -9.72
CA MET A 102 -2.30 -4.56 -9.03
C MET A 102 -2.95 -5.35 -7.89
N GLN A 103 -2.96 -6.68 -8.01
CA GLN A 103 -3.41 -7.52 -6.91
C GLN A 103 -2.42 -7.47 -5.75
N LEU A 104 -2.92 -7.05 -4.58
CA LEU A 104 -2.17 -7.06 -3.34
C LEU A 104 -2.12 -8.49 -2.82
N ARG A 105 -0.98 -9.15 -2.97
CA ARG A 105 -0.84 -10.55 -2.57
C ARG A 105 -0.68 -10.75 -1.07
N HIS A 106 -0.15 -9.76 -0.34
CA HIS A 106 0.13 -9.90 1.08
C HIS A 106 -0.12 -8.59 1.83
N PRO A 107 -1.14 -8.49 2.70
CA PRO A 107 -1.25 -7.37 3.63
C PRO A 107 -0.06 -7.39 4.60
N SER A 108 0.45 -6.21 4.95
CA SER A 108 1.51 -6.09 5.96
C SER A 108 0.86 -5.90 7.32
N ILE A 109 1.15 -6.77 8.28
CA ILE A 109 0.70 -6.63 9.66
C ILE A 109 1.88 -6.09 10.47
N THR A 110 1.65 -4.99 11.19
CA THR A 110 2.63 -4.44 12.13
C THR A 110 2.08 -4.59 13.53
N VAL A 111 2.78 -5.35 14.37
CA VAL A 111 2.47 -5.48 15.79
C VAL A 111 3.48 -4.62 16.57
N SER A 112 2.98 -3.72 17.40
CA SER A 112 3.79 -2.84 18.26
C SER A 112 3.41 -3.04 19.73
N ASN A 113 4.33 -2.74 20.66
CA ASN A 113 4.24 -3.13 22.09
C ASN A 113 4.17 -4.64 22.29
N ILE A 114 5.21 -5.32 21.80
CA ILE A 114 5.39 -6.73 22.05
C ILE A 114 6.33 -6.85 23.25
N ASP A 115 5.82 -7.29 24.41
CA ASP A 115 6.69 -7.85 25.43
C ASP A 115 7.34 -9.10 24.84
N MET A 116 8.65 -9.28 25.00
CA MET A 116 9.43 -10.39 24.39
C MET A 116 9.03 -11.79 24.88
N ASN A 117 7.90 -11.93 25.57
CA ASN A 117 7.39 -13.17 26.14
C ASN A 117 6.12 -13.67 25.41
N ILE A 118 6.03 -13.42 24.10
CA ILE A 118 5.01 -14.03 23.24
C ILE A 118 5.38 -15.49 23.01
N LYS A 119 4.49 -16.40 23.37
CA LYS A 119 4.58 -17.80 22.98
C LYS A 119 3.98 -17.97 21.59
N ASP A 120 4.46 -18.94 20.82
CA ASP A 120 3.95 -19.22 19.47
C ASP A 120 2.42 -19.43 19.45
N GLU A 121 1.85 -19.86 20.58
CA GLU A 121 0.41 -20.06 20.82
C GLU A 121 -0.42 -18.76 20.81
N ASP A 122 0.18 -17.59 21.04
CA ASP A 122 -0.50 -16.30 21.07
C ASP A 122 -0.61 -15.63 19.69
N ILE A 123 0.08 -16.17 18.68
CA ILE A 123 0.00 -15.70 17.30
C ILE A 123 -1.21 -16.36 16.65
N VAL A 124 -2.32 -15.63 16.55
CA VAL A 124 -3.52 -16.10 15.86
C VAL A 124 -3.19 -16.37 14.39
N GLU A 125 -3.19 -17.64 13.99
CA GLU A 125 -3.14 -18.06 12.59
C GLU A 125 -4.39 -17.52 11.87
N LEU A 126 -4.19 -16.46 11.07
CA LEU A 126 -5.20 -15.95 10.15
C LEU A 126 -5.30 -16.92 8.96
N ASN A 127 -6.25 -17.84 9.03
CA ASN A 127 -6.69 -18.66 7.88
C ASN A 127 -7.40 -17.81 6.82
#